data_AF-A0A316N6M6-F1
#
_entry.id   AF-A0A316N6M6-F1
#
_cell.length_a   1.000
_cell.length_b   1.000
_cell.length_c   1.000
_cell.angle_alpha   90.00
_cell.angle_beta   90.00
_cell.angle_gamma   90.00
#
_symmetry.space_group_name_H-M   'P 1'
#
loop_
_entity.id
_entity.type
_entity.pdbx_description
1 polymer ?
#
loop_
_entity_poly.entity_id
_entity_poly.type
_entity_poly.pdbx_seq_one_letter_code
_entity_poly.pdbx_strand_id
1 'polypeptide(L)' 'MLLHNTRKLRQDEFKNEKELQKYFETNLRTILNYIFIDTEFSVGNFRIDTLAFDEEAKSFRIIEYKDVKNYSLID' A
#
# COMPACT_ATOMS: atom_id res chain seq x y z
N MET A 1 3.80 4.89 22.25
CA MET A 1 3.59 6.34 21.99
C MET A 1 4.62 6.75 20.96
N LEU A 2 4.18 7.15 19.76
CA LEU A 2 5.07 7.60 18.69
C LEU A 2 5.32 9.11 18.84
N LEU A 3 6.59 9.51 18.87
CA LEU A 3 7.02 10.91 18.97
C LEU A 3 7.83 11.27 17.72
N HIS A 4 7.51 12.40 17.08
CA HIS A 4 8.33 12.98 16.02
C HIS A 4 8.54 14.47 16.31
N ASN A 5 9.80 14.90 16.39
CA ASN A 5 10.17 16.28 16.72
C ASN A 5 9.40 16.83 17.93
N THR A 6 9.33 16.05 19.02
CA THR A 6 8.61 16.35 20.28
C THR A 6 7.08 16.45 20.19
N ARG A 7 6.46 16.16 19.03
CA ARG A 7 5.01 16.08 18.87
C ARG A 7 4.54 14.64 19.00
N LYS A 8 3.44 14.43 19.75
CA LYS A 8 2.75 13.14 19.80
C LYS A 8 2.07 12.90 18.46
N LEU A 9 2.38 11.79 17.83
CA LEU A 9 1.69 11.34 16.62
C LEU A 9 0.47 10.52 17.03
N ARG A 10 -0.66 10.76 16.37
CA ARG A 10 -1.84 9.92 16.48
C ARG A 10 -1.72 8.80 15.46
N GLN A 11 -2.01 7.57 15.89
CA GLN A 11 -2.18 6.46 14.98
C GLN A 11 -3.67 6.43 14.59
N ASP A 12 -3.93 6.62 13.29
CA ASP A 12 -5.26 6.44 12.72
C ASP A 12 -5.31 5.07 12.05
N GLU A 13 -6.34 4.29 12.36
CA GLU A 13 -6.61 3.04 11.67
C GLU A 13 -7.32 3.33 10.33
N PHE A 14 -7.00 2.55 9.31
CA PHE A 14 -7.78 2.54 8.08
C PHE A 14 -9.14 1.87 8.34
N LYS A 15 -10.21 2.39 7.76
CA LYS A 15 -11.57 1.87 7.94
C LYS A 15 -11.79 0.56 7.20
N ASN A 16 -11.09 0.36 6.09
CA ASN A 16 -11.16 -0.83 5.25
C ASN A 16 -9.97 -0.88 4.27
N GLU A 17 -9.85 -2.02 3.59
CA GLU A 17 -8.84 -2.29 2.56
C GLU A 17 -8.78 -1.20 1.46
N LYS A 18 -9.92 -0.67 1.03
CA LYS A 18 -9.98 0.35 -0.02
C LYS A 18 -9.41 1.70 0.43
N GLU A 19 -9.60 2.07 1.69
CA GLU A 19 -8.98 3.28 2.25
C GLU A 19 -7.45 3.12 2.34
N LEU A 20 -6.99 1.95 2.78
CA LEU A 20 -5.57 1.60 2.78
C LEU A 20 -4.97 1.66 1.37
N GLN A 21 -5.60 1.02 0.39
CA GLN A 21 -5.20 1.04 -1.01
C GLN A 21 -5.07 2.47 -1.53
N LYS A 22 -6.12 3.28 -1.38
CA LYS A 22 -6.12 4.68 -1.85
C LYS A 22 -5.00 5.49 -1.19
N TYR A 23 -4.81 5.32 0.12
CA TYR A 23 -3.73 6.01 0.84
C TYR A 23 -2.37 5.59 0.31
N PHE A 24 -2.16 4.30 0.10
CA PHE A 24 -0.89 3.75 -0.37
C PHE A 24 -0.59 4.18 -1.80
N GLU A 25 -1.55 4.07 -2.72
CA GLU A 25 -1.43 4.53 -4.12
C GLU A 25 -1.08 6.02 -4.21
N THR A 26 -1.76 6.87 -3.42
CA THR A 26 -1.52 8.32 -3.39
C THR A 26 -0.10 8.66 -2.92
N ASN A 27 0.50 7.81 -2.09
CA ASN A 27 1.83 8.00 -1.51
C ASN A 27 2.88 7.04 -2.07
N LEU A 28 2.56 6.28 -3.10
CA LEU A 28 3.37 5.15 -3.57
C LEU A 28 4.79 5.57 -3.93
N ARG A 29 4.91 6.73 -4.61
CA ARG A 29 6.20 7.31 -4.97
C ARG A 29 7.03 7.68 -3.74
N THR A 30 6.41 8.18 -2.69
CA THR A 30 7.12 8.56 -1.46
C THR A 30 7.54 7.35 -0.63
N ILE A 31 6.70 6.31 -0.59
CA ILE A 31 6.92 5.13 0.26
C ILE A 31 7.91 4.15 -0.37
N LEU A 32 7.74 3.86 -1.68
CA LEU A 32 8.50 2.82 -2.38
C LEU A 32 9.29 3.34 -3.58
N ASN A 33 9.17 4.62 -3.94
CA ASN A 33 9.75 5.19 -5.17
C ASN A 33 9.27 4.52 -6.47
N TYR A 34 8.12 3.84 -6.44
CA TYR A 34 7.49 3.30 -7.65
C TYR A 34 6.58 4.34 -8.32
N ILE A 35 6.46 4.23 -9.64
CA ILE A 35 5.50 4.99 -10.43
C ILE A 35 4.17 4.24 -10.41
N PHE A 36 3.12 4.88 -9.90
CA PHE A 36 1.77 4.36 -10.00
C PHE A 36 1.33 4.29 -11.47
N ILE A 37 0.79 3.16 -11.91
CA ILE A 37 0.32 2.95 -13.29
C ILE A 37 -1.20 2.91 -13.33
N ASP A 38 -1.82 1.99 -12.58
CA ASP A 38 -3.27 1.83 -12.58
C ASP A 38 -3.76 1.17 -11.29
N THR A 39 -5.04 1.38 -11.00
CA THR A 39 -5.77 0.79 -9.87
C THR A 39 -6.80 -0.21 -10.39
N GLU A 40 -7.06 -1.28 -9.66
CA GLU A 40 -8.02 -2.33 -10.04
C GLU A 40 -7.77 -2.90 -11.46
N PHE A 41 -6.50 -3.03 -11.82
CA PHE A 41 -6.06 -3.41 -13.15
C PHE A 41 -6.50 -4.83 -13.50
N SER A 42 -7.24 -4.97 -14.60
CA SER A 42 -7.77 -6.26 -15.03
C SER A 42 -6.88 -6.90 -16.10
N VAL A 43 -6.48 -8.16 -15.88
CA VAL A 43 -5.68 -8.96 -16.80
C VAL A 43 -6.29 -10.36 -16.96
N GLY A 44 -6.90 -10.60 -18.12
CA GLY A 44 -7.69 -11.82 -18.35
C GLY A 44 -8.85 -11.90 -17.34
N ASN A 45 -8.87 -12.98 -16.56
CA ASN A 45 -9.87 -13.20 -15.50
C ASN A 45 -9.40 -12.75 -14.11
N PHE A 46 -8.23 -12.12 -14.01
CA PHE A 46 -7.67 -11.65 -12.75
C PHE A 46 -7.79 -10.14 -12.65
N ARG A 47 -7.91 -9.66 -11.41
CA ARG A 47 -7.85 -8.25 -11.07
C ARG A 47 -6.74 -8.05 -10.06
N ILE A 48 -5.89 -7.06 -10.34
CA ILE A 48 -4.77 -6.62 -9.52
C ILE A 48 -5.19 -5.32 -8.83
N ASP A 49 -5.02 -5.21 -7.51
CA ASP A 49 -5.46 -4.01 -6.80
C ASP A 49 -4.67 -2.76 -7.22
N THR A 50 -3.35 -2.83 -7.29
CA THR A 50 -2.49 -1.76 -7.82
C THR A 50 -1.40 -2.31 -8.72
N LEU A 51 -1.27 -1.74 -9.93
CA LEU A 51 -0.13 -1.94 -10.81
C LEU A 51 0.81 -0.72 -10.72
N ALA A 52 2.08 -0.99 -10.51
CA ALA A 52 3.12 0.03 -10.44
C ALA A 52 4.35 -0.36 -11.25
N PHE A 53 5.21 0.62 -11.56
CA PHE A 53 6.47 0.40 -12.24
C PHE A 53 7.65 0.84 -11.38
N ASP A 54 8.63 -0.05 -11.25
CA ASP A 54 9.90 0.20 -10.61
C ASP A 54 10.94 0.54 -11.68
N GLU A 55 11.36 1.80 -11.74
CA GLU A 55 12.32 2.29 -12.73
C GLU A 55 13.72 1.71 -12.54
N GLU A 56 14.11 1.39 -11.30
CA GLU A 56 15.44 0.87 -10.98
C GLU A 56 15.56 -0.59 -11.42
N ALA A 57 14.58 -1.41 -11.06
CA ALA A 57 14.53 -2.81 -11.47
C ALA A 57 14.00 -3.01 -12.90
N LYS A 58 13.49 -1.95 -13.54
CA LYS A 58 12.81 -1.98 -14.85
C LYS A 58 11.72 -3.06 -14.91
N SER A 59 10.87 -3.10 -13.88
CA SER A 59 9.90 -4.18 -13.72
C SER A 59 8.56 -3.66 -13.21
N PHE A 60 7.49 -4.38 -13.57
CA PHE A 60 6.16 -4.15 -12.99
C PHE A 60 6.09 -4.73 -11.58
N ARG A 61 5.47 -3.98 -10.69
CA ARG A 61 5.18 -4.36 -9.30
C ARG A 61 3.67 -4.47 -9.15
N ILE A 62 3.23 -5.62 -8.69
CA ILE A 62 1.84 -5.91 -8.33
C ILE A 62 1.73 -5.76 -6.82
N ILE A 63 0.76 -4.99 -6.36
CA ILE A 63 0.52 -4.73 -4.94
C ILE A 63 -0.92 -5.12 -4.64
N GLU A 64 -1.09 -5.99 -3.66
CA GLU A 64 -2.37 -6.54 -3.22
C GLU A 64 -2.59 -6.15 -1.76
N TYR A 65 -3.78 -5.65 -1.45
CA TYR A 65 -4.10 -5.21 -0.09
C TYR A 65 -4.90 -6.28 0.64
N LYS A 66 -4.70 -6.34 1.95
CA LYS A 66 -5.36 -7.29 2.84
C LYS A 66 -5.68 -6.58 4.15
N ASP A 67 -6.97 -6.39 4.43
CA ASP A 67 -7.42 -5.92 5.74
C ASP A 67 -7.50 -7.08 6.75
N VAL A 68 -6.35 -7.74 6.95
CA VAL A 68 -6.23 -8.85 7.91
C VAL A 68 -5.51 -8.32 9.12
N LYS A 69 -6.23 -8.19 10.25
CA LYS A 69 -5.58 -8.08 11.56
C LYS A 69 -4.86 -9.39 11.81
N ASN A 70 -3.55 -9.43 11.60
CA ASN A 70 -2.74 -10.60 11.95
C ASN A 70 -2.87 -10.85 13.47
N TYR A 71 -3.83 -11.69 13.86
CA TYR A 71 -3.86 -12.28 15.19
C TYR A 71 -2.79 -13.36 15.22
N SER A 72 -1.66 -12.97 15.81
CA SER A 72 -0.51 -13.79 16.18
C SER A 72 0.49 -14.19 15.07
N LEU A 73 1.66 -13.57 15.15
CA LEU A 73 2.94 -14.13 14.69
C LEU A 73 3.79 -14.60 15.89
N ILE A 74 3.15 -15.08 16.96
CA ILE A 74 3.81 -15.68 18.13
C ILE A 74 3.00 -16.89 18.60
N ASP A 75 3.50 -18.08 18.30
CA ASP A 75 3.43 -19.22 19.23
C ASP A 75 4.86 -19.42 19.77
#